data_AF-A0A2R5LDY5-F1
#
_entry.id   AF-A0A2R5LDY5-F1
#
_cell.length_a   1.000
_cell.length_b   1.000
_cell.length_c   1.000
_cell.angle_alpha   90.00
_cell.angle_beta   90.00
_cell.angle_gamma   90.00
#
_symmetry.space_group_name_H-M   'P 1'
#
loop_
_entity.id
_entity.type
_entity.pdbx_description
1 polymer ?
#
loop_
_entity_poly.entity_id
_entity_poly.type
_entity_poly.pdbx_seq_one_letter_code
_entity_poly.pdbx_strand_id
1 'polypeptide(L)' 'LQRGCHGMKTQLRDLNLKSIQLEQYSRNRNIEIKGIPFIQGECIPGMLKKLGEAVGEPICESDIDVCHRVPVVKG' A
#
# COMPACT_ATOMS: atom_id res chain seq x y z
N LEU A 1 -21.93 -31.57 -18.06
CA LEU A 1 -20.77 -30.65 -18.26
C LEU A 1 -20.95 -29.27 -17.60
N GLN A 2 -22.15 -28.67 -17.56
CA GLN A 2 -22.38 -27.33 -16.97
C GLN A 2 -22.14 -27.19 -15.44
N ARG A 3 -22.35 -28.26 -14.65
CA ARG A 3 -22.21 -28.20 -13.17
C ARG A 3 -20.77 -28.00 -12.69
N GLY A 4 -19.78 -28.59 -13.38
CA GLY A 4 -18.36 -28.46 -13.01
C GLY A 4 -17.84 -27.04 -13.20
N CYS A 5 -18.21 -26.40 -14.31
CA CYS A 5 -17.79 -25.03 -14.61
C CYS A 5 -18.41 -24.00 -13.64
N HIS A 6 -19.63 -24.23 -13.16
CA HIS A 6 -20.25 -23.37 -12.16
C HIS A 6 -19.53 -23.45 -10.80
N GLY A 7 -19.23 -24.66 -10.31
CA GLY A 7 -18.48 -24.84 -9.05
C GLY A 7 -17.08 -24.22 -9.09
N MET A 8 -16.37 -24.40 -10.20
CA MET A 8 -15.04 -23.80 -10.41
C MET A 8 -15.08 -22.26 -10.40
N LYS A 9 -16.09 -21.66 -11.05
CA LYS A 9 -16.26 -20.20 -11.07
C LYS A 9 -16.52 -19.63 -9.66
N THR A 10 -17.31 -20.32 -8.85
CA THR A 10 -17.56 -19.92 -7.46
C THR A 10 -16.28 -20.00 -6.63
N GLN A 11 -15.52 -21.10 -6.74
CA GLN A 11 -14.25 -21.24 -6.03
C GLN A 11 -13.22 -20.17 -6.42
N LEU A 12 -13.11 -19.85 -7.72
CA LEU A 12 -12.25 -18.75 -8.19
C LEU A 12 -12.66 -17.42 -7.59
N ARG A 13 -13.96 -17.13 -7.54
CA ARG A 13 -14.47 -15.90 -6.94
C ARG A 13 -14.14 -15.83 -5.44
N ASP A 14 -14.38 -16.92 -4.71
CA ASP A 14 -14.14 -16.97 -3.26
C ASP A 14 -12.66 -16.83 -2.93
N LEU A 15 -11.78 -17.47 -3.70
CA LEU A 15 -10.33 -17.34 -3.56
C LEU A 15 -9.88 -15.92 -3.85
N ASN A 16 -10.43 -15.28 -4.90
CA ASN A 16 -10.10 -13.91 -5.24
C ASN A 16 -10.52 -12.93 -4.12
N LEU A 17 -11.73 -13.10 -3.58
CA LEU A 17 -12.20 -12.29 -2.44
C LEU A 17 -11.29 -12.46 -1.21
N LYS A 18 -10.86 -13.69 -0.91
CA LYS A 18 -9.89 -13.94 0.17
C LYS A 18 -8.54 -13.28 -0.09
N SER A 19 -8.03 -13.33 -1.32
CA SER A 19 -6.78 -12.66 -1.70
C SER A 19 -6.89 -11.15 -1.46
N ILE A 20 -7.97 -10.53 -1.96
CA ILE A 20 -8.23 -9.10 -1.77
C ILE A 20 -8.29 -8.77 -0.28
N GLN A 21 -8.99 -9.56 0.52
CA GLN A 21 -9.10 -9.32 1.96
C GLN A 21 -7.76 -9.41 2.68
N LEU A 22 -6.92 -10.40 2.32
CA LEU A 22 -5.58 -10.54 2.89
C LEU A 22 -4.67 -9.38 2.49
N GLU A 23 -4.75 -8.92 1.24
CA GLU A 23 -3.99 -7.74 0.78
C GLU A 23 -4.42 -6.47 1.50
N GLN A 24 -5.73 -6.26 1.69
CA GLN A 24 -6.25 -5.13 2.46
C GLN A 24 -5.81 -5.19 3.92
N TYR A 25 -5.87 -6.38 4.53
CA TYR A 25 -5.41 -6.58 5.90
C TYR A 25 -3.92 -6.27 6.04
N SER A 26 -3.11 -6.72 5.09
CA SER A 26 -1.67 -6.45 5.07
C SER A 26 -1.32 -4.96 4.89
N ARG A 27 -2.24 -4.14 4.36
CA ARG A 27 -2.02 -2.70 4.08
C ARG A 27 -2.80 -1.79 5.03
N ASN A 28 -3.44 -2.34 6.06
CA ASN A 28 -4.34 -1.59 6.94
C ASN A 28 -3.67 -0.45 7.73
N ARG A 29 -2.33 -0.43 7.81
CA ARG A 29 -1.51 0.62 8.43
C ARG A 29 -0.58 1.33 7.45
N ASN A 30 -0.74 1.07 6.15
CA ASN A 30 0.06 1.75 5.13
C ASN A 30 -0.58 3.10 4.80
N ILE A 31 0.23 4.15 4.76
CA ILE A 31 -0.19 5.48 4.32
C ILE A 31 0.43 5.75 2.95
N GLU A 32 -0.40 6.07 1.96
CA GLU A 32 0.05 6.52 0.65
C GLU A 32 0.04 8.04 0.58
N ILE A 33 1.18 8.64 0.25
CA ILE A 33 1.33 10.09 0.14
C ILE A 33 1.55 10.45 -1.33
N LYS A 34 0.65 11.30 -1.87
CA LYS A 34 0.68 11.77 -3.26
C LYS A 34 1.14 13.22 -3.34
N GLY A 35 1.60 13.64 -4.51
CA GLY A 35 1.96 15.04 -4.78
C GLY A 35 3.34 15.47 -4.28
N ILE A 36 4.17 14.53 -3.81
CA ILE A 36 5.54 14.81 -3.41
C ILE A 36 6.47 14.65 -4.63
N PRO A 37 7.13 15.72 -5.10
CA PRO A 37 8.08 15.65 -6.20
C PRO A 37 9.20 14.65 -5.93
N PHE A 38 9.72 14.01 -6.96
CA PHE A 38 10.87 13.12 -6.85
C PHE A 38 12.17 13.94 -6.84
N ILE A 39 13.05 13.64 -5.89
CA ILE A 39 14.39 14.23 -5.80
C ILE A 39 15.41 13.10 -5.79
N GLN A 40 16.41 13.16 -6.69
CA GLN A 40 17.46 12.15 -6.74
C GLN A 40 18.27 12.16 -5.44
N GLY A 41 18.46 10.99 -4.83
CA GLY A 41 19.18 10.85 -3.56
C GLY A 41 18.39 11.35 -2.34
N GLU A 42 17.06 11.43 -2.43
CA GLU A 42 16.21 11.89 -1.33
C GLU A 42 16.29 11.01 -0.07
N CYS A 43 16.26 11.66 1.09
CA CYS A 43 16.08 10.99 2.38
C CYS A 43 14.58 10.95 2.70
N ILE A 44 13.91 9.86 2.29
CA ILE A 44 12.46 9.71 2.46
C ILE A 44 12.04 9.81 3.94
N PRO A 45 12.71 9.16 4.91
CA PRO A 45 12.36 9.33 6.33
C PRO A 45 12.48 10.78 6.82
N GLY A 46 13.53 11.50 6.39
CA GLY A 46 13.70 12.91 6.74
C GLY A 46 12.61 13.82 6.14
N MET A 47 12.13 13.49 4.94
CA MET A 47 10.99 14.18 4.33
C MET A 47 9.68 13.89 5.08
N LEU A 48 9.45 12.64 5.51
CA LEU A 48 8.28 12.30 6.33
C LEU A 48 8.29 13.07 7.65
N LYS A 49 9.42 13.15 8.35
CA LYS A 49 9.54 13.96 9.58
C LYS A 49 9.10 15.40 9.35
N LYS A 50 9.63 16.04 8.29
CA LYS A 50 9.24 17.42 7.91
C LYS A 50 7.75 17.55 7.57
N LEU A 51 7.18 16.55 6.91
CA LEU A 51 5.75 16.54 6.59
C LEU A 51 4.91 16.42 7.86
N GLY A 52 5.28 15.53 8.78
CA GLY A 52 4.64 15.37 10.09
C GLY A 52 4.62 16.66 10.89
N GLU A 53 5.78 17.32 11.01
CA GLU A 53 5.89 18.64 11.64
C GLU A 53 4.97 19.67 10.98
N ALA A 54 4.91 19.69 9.64
CA ALA A 54 4.08 20.63 8.90
C ALA A 54 2.57 20.43 9.09
N VAL A 55 2.13 19.21 9.40
CA VAL A 55 0.72 18.89 9.66
C VAL A 55 0.38 18.85 11.16
N GLY A 56 1.35 19.12 12.04
CA GLY A 56 1.17 19.12 13.50
C GLY A 56 1.21 17.73 14.15
N GLU A 57 1.66 16.71 13.43
CA GLU A 57 1.79 15.32 13.90
C GLU A 57 3.24 14.84 13.68
N PRO A 58 4.16 15.12 14.63
CA PRO A 58 5.55 14.72 14.52
C PRO A 58 5.71 13.20 14.36
N ILE A 59 6.52 12.78 13.39
CA ILE A 59 6.77 11.36 13.11
C ILE A 59 8.15 10.97 13.65
N CYS A 60 8.20 9.93 14.48
CA CYS A 60 9.42 9.32 14.98
C CYS A 60 9.85 8.13 14.09
N GLU A 61 11.12 7.72 14.20
CA GLU A 61 11.61 6.54 13.46
C GLU A 61 10.94 5.24 13.88
N SER A 62 10.53 5.15 15.15
CA SER A 62 9.75 4.03 15.69
C SER A 62 8.36 3.88 15.08
N ASP A 63 7.85 4.93 14.43
CA ASP A 63 6.51 4.94 13.81
C ASP A 63 6.56 4.38 12.38
N ILE A 64 7.76 4.13 11.84
CA ILE A 64 7.99 3.72 10.46
C ILE A 64 8.59 2.32 10.44
N ASP A 65 7.79 1.32 10.06
CA ASP A 65 8.30 -0.02 9.74
C ASP A 65 9.09 -0.02 8.42
N VAL A 66 8.49 0.55 7.36
CA VAL A 66 9.09 0.63 6.01
C VAL A 66 8.61 1.90 5.32
N CYS A 67 9.51 2.58 4.61
CA CYS A 67 9.16 3.74 3.78
C CYS A 67 9.91 3.73 2.44
N HIS A 68 9.18 3.86 1.33
CA HIS A 68 9.71 3.86 -0.02
C HIS A 68 8.73 4.52 -0.99
N ARG A 69 9.22 4.86 -2.20
CA ARG A 69 8.36 5.31 -3.31
C ARG A 69 7.61 4.11 -3.89
N VAL A 70 6.32 4.30 -4.19
CA VAL A 70 5.54 3.31 -4.94
C VAL A 70 6.02 3.32 -6.40
N PRO A 71 6.36 2.17 -7.01
CA PRO A 71 6.74 2.10 -8.41
C PRO A 71 5.63 2.65 -9.32
N VAL A 72 5.98 3.61 -10.17
CA VAL A 72 5.06 4.08 -11.21
C VAL A 72 5.18 3.12 -12.39
N VAL A 73 4.19 2.26 -12.57
CA VAL A 73 4.09 1.45 -13.79
C VAL A 73 3.81 2.44 -14.92
N LYS A 74 4.75 2.58 -15.87
CA LYS A 74 4.47 3.30 -17.12
C LYS A 74 3.47 2.43 -17.89
N GLY A 75 2.21 2.86 -17.89
CA GLY A 75 1.18 2.31 -18.78
C GLY A 75 1.44 2.64 -20.23
#